data_AF-A0A8J8AYN6-F1
#
_entry.id   AF-A0A8J8AYN6-F1
#
_cell.length_a   1.000
_cell.length_b   1.000
_cell.length_c   1.000
_cell.angle_alpha   90.00
_cell.angle_beta   90.00
_cell.angle_gamma   90.00
#
_symmetry.space_group_name_H-M   'P 1'
#
loop_
_entity.id
_entity.type
_entity.pdbx_description
1 polymer ?
#
loop_
_entity_poly.entity_id
_entity_poly.type
_entity_poly.pdbx_seq_one_letter_code
_entity_poly.pdbx_strand_id
1 'polypeptide(L)'
;MVFRISIALLVVLVVLGVLLPETFYDVSAAALAGVIAYGGWLFLLIVALIVAFLLYLAFARYGALRIGGEDAEPEFSSATWLAMLFAAGMGIGLVFWGAAEPVSHLAAPPEALAPGSIDAARASMRYVFFHWGLHPWAIYALVGLAIAWFRYNLGKNGQISELLQPLIGRFASGWLAAAIDIIAVLATAVGVATTLGFGAAQISAGLSRSFGLPQGFGLQLTVIAIAFVLYMASSVSGLHRGIKWLSSTNLVIATLLALAVFVIGPTRFILDTFTTTLGGYINSLPDMSLRMAPYSGASWVGDWTVFFWAWWIAWAPFVGAFIARVSYGRTVREFVVGVVLLPSLVGFMWFAVFGGAALHAEIFEGTDLG
;
A
#
# COMPACT_ATOMS: atom_id res chain seq x y z
N MET A 1 -10.36 -24.00 -12.79
CA MET A 1 -8.94 -24.29 -13.02
C MET A 1 -8.03 -23.35 -12.24
N VAL A 2 -8.08 -22.04 -12.52
CA VAL A 2 -7.28 -20.97 -11.85
C VAL A 2 -7.22 -21.14 -10.34
N PHE A 3 -8.37 -21.24 -9.66
CA PHE A 3 -8.44 -21.42 -8.20
C PHE A 3 -7.65 -22.63 -7.68
N ARG A 4 -7.83 -23.80 -8.31
CA ARG A 4 -7.18 -25.05 -7.86
C ARG A 4 -5.66 -25.00 -8.02
N ILE A 5 -5.19 -24.46 -9.15
CA ILE A 5 -3.75 -24.32 -9.41
C ILE A 5 -3.14 -23.28 -8.46
N SER A 6 -3.82 -22.15 -8.26
CA SER A 6 -3.35 -21.09 -7.35
C SER A 6 -3.21 -21.62 -5.92
N ILE A 7 -4.21 -22.35 -5.41
CA ILE A 7 -4.12 -22.99 -4.08
C ILE A 7 -2.98 -24.00 -4.02
N ALA A 8 -2.84 -24.86 -5.04
CA ALA A 8 -1.75 -25.85 -5.05
C ALA A 8 -0.38 -25.17 -4.97
N LEU A 9 -0.16 -24.09 -5.75
CA LEU A 9 1.08 -23.32 -5.71
C LEU A 9 1.29 -22.61 -4.37
N LEU A 10 0.25 -22.03 -3.79
CA LEU A 10 0.33 -21.42 -2.45
C LEU A 10 0.69 -22.45 -1.38
N VAL A 11 0.07 -23.63 -1.41
CA VAL A 11 0.40 -24.73 -0.48
C VAL A 11 1.86 -25.15 -0.65
N VAL A 12 2.35 -25.28 -1.87
CA VAL A 12 3.77 -25.58 -2.12
C VAL A 12 4.68 -24.51 -1.53
N LEU A 13 4.38 -23.21 -1.76
CA LEU A 13 5.17 -22.11 -1.20
C LEU A 13 5.17 -22.14 0.34
N VAL A 14 4.01 -22.38 0.96
CA VAL A 14 3.90 -22.50 2.43
C VAL A 14 4.70 -23.70 2.95
N VAL A 15 4.58 -24.86 2.30
CA VAL A 15 5.31 -26.07 2.69
C VAL A 15 6.82 -25.85 2.57
N LEU A 16 7.30 -25.23 1.50
CA LEU A 16 8.71 -24.89 1.34
C LEU A 16 9.19 -23.91 2.42
N GLY A 17 8.41 -22.86 2.71
CA GLY A 17 8.74 -21.90 3.76
C GLY A 17 8.76 -22.49 5.18
N VAL A 18 7.95 -23.52 5.44
CA VAL A 18 7.90 -24.20 6.74
C VAL A 18 8.99 -25.26 6.88
N LEU A 19 9.22 -26.06 5.84
CA LEU A 19 10.16 -27.19 5.90
C LEU A 19 11.61 -26.78 5.63
N LEU A 20 11.83 -25.73 4.83
CA LEU A 20 13.15 -25.26 4.40
C LEU A 20 13.29 -23.74 4.56
N PRO A 21 13.09 -23.17 5.76
CA PRO A 21 12.98 -21.73 5.96
C PRO A 21 14.24 -20.95 5.55
N GLU A 22 15.43 -21.44 5.89
CA GLU A 22 16.71 -20.79 5.55
C GLU A 22 16.92 -20.77 4.03
N THR A 23 16.79 -21.93 3.38
CA THR A 23 16.92 -22.02 1.91
C THR A 23 15.86 -21.18 1.20
N PHE A 24 14.63 -21.18 1.69
CA PHE A 24 13.55 -20.36 1.12
C PHE A 24 13.88 -18.87 1.24
N TYR A 25 14.42 -18.42 2.38
CA TYR A 25 14.89 -17.06 2.60
C TYR A 25 16.03 -16.71 1.63
N ASP A 26 17.08 -17.53 1.56
CA ASP A 26 18.26 -17.26 0.72
C ASP A 26 17.90 -17.17 -0.76
N VAL A 27 17.07 -18.10 -1.26
CA VAL A 27 16.58 -18.07 -2.65
C VAL A 27 15.73 -16.84 -2.91
N SER A 28 14.85 -16.46 -1.97
CA SER A 28 14.00 -15.28 -2.10
C SER A 28 14.83 -13.98 -2.08
N ALA A 29 15.84 -13.90 -1.21
CA ALA A 29 16.75 -12.77 -1.12
C ALA A 29 17.61 -12.63 -2.38
N ALA A 30 18.13 -13.73 -2.91
CA ALA A 30 18.89 -13.73 -4.17
C ALA A 30 18.00 -13.31 -5.36
N ALA A 31 16.76 -13.80 -5.42
CA ALA A 31 15.80 -13.41 -6.44
C ALA A 31 15.46 -11.91 -6.34
N LEU A 32 15.22 -11.40 -5.13
CA LEU A 32 14.98 -9.97 -4.88
C LEU A 32 16.17 -9.12 -5.33
N ALA A 33 17.40 -9.50 -4.95
CA ALA A 33 18.61 -8.79 -5.34
C ALA A 33 18.76 -8.74 -6.88
N GLY A 34 18.48 -9.85 -7.57
CA GLY A 34 18.46 -9.90 -9.03
C GLY A 34 17.40 -8.97 -9.64
N VAL A 35 16.17 -8.98 -9.11
CA VAL A 35 15.09 -8.09 -9.58
C VAL A 35 15.45 -6.62 -9.38
N ILE A 36 16.01 -6.25 -8.23
CA ILE A 36 16.45 -4.88 -7.95
C ILE A 36 17.58 -4.48 -8.92
N ALA A 37 18.60 -5.34 -9.08
CA ALA A 37 19.76 -5.05 -9.89
C ALA A 37 19.42 -4.82 -11.38
N TYR A 38 18.56 -5.65 -11.96
CA TYR A 38 18.26 -5.59 -13.40
C TYR A 38 16.95 -4.85 -13.73
N GLY A 39 15.99 -4.85 -12.79
CA GLY A 39 14.64 -4.35 -12.99
C GLY A 39 14.26 -3.13 -12.14
N GLY A 40 15.07 -2.71 -11.16
CA GLY A 40 14.72 -1.62 -10.24
C GLY A 40 14.35 -0.30 -10.95
N TRP A 41 15.11 0.07 -11.99
CA TRP A 41 14.82 1.25 -12.80
C TRP A 41 13.45 1.18 -13.50
N LEU A 42 13.02 -0.03 -13.88
CA LEU A 42 11.75 -0.26 -14.57
C LEU A 42 10.57 -0.05 -13.61
N PHE A 43 10.71 -0.43 -12.32
CA PHE A 43 9.70 -0.13 -11.30
C PHE A 43 9.50 1.39 -11.16
N LEU A 44 10.57 2.16 -11.01
CA LEU A 44 10.48 3.62 -10.90
C LEU A 44 9.81 4.23 -12.14
N LEU A 45 10.28 3.84 -13.33
CA LEU A 45 9.75 4.36 -14.59
C LEU A 45 8.27 4.03 -14.77
N ILE A 46 7.86 2.77 -14.54
CA ILE A 46 6.46 2.35 -14.66
C ILE A 46 5.59 3.17 -13.72
N VAL A 47 5.94 3.26 -12.43
CA VAL A 47 5.10 3.97 -11.47
C VAL A 47 5.03 5.47 -11.79
N ALA A 48 6.14 6.09 -12.20
CA ALA A 48 6.15 7.47 -12.67
C ALA A 48 5.22 7.68 -13.89
N LEU A 49 5.26 6.76 -14.86
CA LEU A 49 4.39 6.79 -16.03
C LEU A 49 2.92 6.57 -15.68
N ILE A 50 2.62 5.73 -14.68
CA ILE A 50 1.25 5.54 -14.19
C ILE A 50 0.70 6.85 -13.63
N VAL A 51 1.47 7.56 -12.80
CA VAL A 51 1.08 8.87 -12.26
C VAL A 51 0.81 9.85 -13.40
N ALA A 52 1.75 9.98 -14.34
CA ALA A 52 1.60 10.87 -15.50
C ALA A 52 0.38 10.52 -16.37
N PHE A 53 0.16 9.22 -16.62
CA PHE A 53 -0.96 8.72 -17.41
C PHE A 53 -2.31 9.02 -16.75
N LEU A 54 -2.43 8.82 -15.44
CA LEU A 54 -3.68 9.12 -14.73
C LEU A 54 -3.96 10.62 -14.65
N LEU A 55 -2.94 11.46 -14.47
CA LEU A 55 -3.10 12.91 -14.57
C LEU A 55 -3.59 13.30 -15.96
N TYR A 56 -3.01 12.72 -17.02
CA TYR A 56 -3.50 12.92 -18.38
C TYR A 56 -4.97 12.50 -18.53
N LEU A 57 -5.36 11.32 -18.06
CA LEU A 57 -6.75 10.88 -18.13
C LEU A 57 -7.71 11.81 -17.37
N ALA A 58 -7.34 12.26 -16.18
CA ALA A 58 -8.19 13.10 -15.34
C ALA A 58 -8.41 14.51 -15.93
N PHE A 59 -7.37 15.11 -16.48
CA PHE A 59 -7.40 16.50 -16.95
C PHE A 59 -7.65 16.64 -18.46
N ALA A 60 -7.43 15.60 -19.26
CA ALA A 60 -7.79 15.60 -20.67
C ALA A 60 -9.29 15.35 -20.89
N ARG A 61 -9.69 15.25 -22.17
CA ARG A 61 -11.07 14.97 -22.61
C ARG A 61 -11.66 13.69 -22.01
N TYR A 62 -10.82 12.72 -21.66
CA TYR A 62 -11.26 11.44 -21.10
C TYR A 62 -11.80 11.57 -19.68
N GLY A 63 -11.46 12.64 -18.95
CA GLY A 63 -11.90 12.87 -17.59
C GLY A 63 -13.43 13.02 -17.45
N ALA A 64 -14.10 13.40 -18.53
CA ALA A 64 -15.57 13.53 -18.57
C ALA A 64 -16.29 12.19 -18.82
N LEU A 65 -15.57 11.14 -19.25
CA LEU A 65 -16.15 9.83 -19.46
C LEU A 65 -16.66 9.26 -18.13
N ARG A 66 -17.77 8.52 -18.18
CA ARG A 66 -18.43 7.97 -17.00
C ARG A 66 -18.31 6.45 -16.93
N ILE A 67 -17.97 5.96 -15.74
CA ILE A 67 -17.90 4.53 -15.44
C ILE A 67 -19.32 3.97 -15.41
N GLY A 68 -19.63 3.04 -16.31
CA GLY A 68 -20.97 2.45 -16.47
C GLY A 68 -21.82 3.02 -17.60
N GLY A 69 -21.33 4.00 -18.36
CA GLY A 69 -22.05 4.62 -19.48
C GLY A 69 -22.53 6.04 -19.17
N GLU A 70 -23.05 6.73 -20.18
CA GLU A 70 -23.45 8.15 -20.08
C GLU A 70 -24.56 8.39 -19.05
N ASP A 71 -25.52 7.47 -18.96
CA ASP A 71 -26.67 7.53 -18.05
C ASP A 71 -26.42 6.92 -16.67
N ALA A 72 -25.21 6.39 -16.41
CA ALA A 72 -24.92 5.77 -15.12
C ALA A 72 -24.94 6.81 -14.00
N GLU A 73 -25.57 6.51 -12.86
CA GLU A 73 -25.56 7.39 -11.69
C GLU A 73 -24.75 6.77 -10.54
N PRO A 74 -24.05 7.58 -9.73
CA PRO A 74 -23.31 7.05 -8.58
C PRO A 74 -24.20 6.28 -7.60
N GLU A 75 -23.87 5.01 -7.35
CA GLU A 75 -24.59 4.18 -6.37
C GLU A 75 -24.45 4.71 -4.93
N PHE A 76 -23.34 5.38 -4.64
CA PHE A 76 -23.03 5.94 -3.33
C PHE A 76 -22.89 7.45 -3.42
N SER A 77 -23.33 8.17 -2.39
CA SER A 77 -23.06 9.61 -2.26
C SER A 77 -21.55 9.88 -2.25
N SER A 78 -21.13 11.08 -2.67
CA SER A 78 -19.69 11.44 -2.69
C SER A 78 -19.02 11.31 -1.33
N ALA A 79 -19.71 11.69 -0.24
CA ALA A 79 -19.19 11.53 1.11
C ALA A 79 -19.02 10.06 1.50
N THR A 80 -20.01 9.22 1.20
CA THR A 80 -19.93 7.77 1.48
C THR A 80 -18.84 7.09 0.65
N TRP A 81 -18.71 7.46 -0.62
CA TRP A 81 -17.66 6.97 -1.51
C TRP A 81 -16.26 7.30 -0.99
N LEU A 82 -16.01 8.57 -0.67
CA LEU A 82 -14.74 9.02 -0.10
C LEU A 82 -14.43 8.34 1.24
N ALA A 83 -15.44 8.16 2.11
CA ALA A 83 -15.27 7.43 3.36
C ALA A 83 -14.91 5.94 3.15
N MET A 84 -15.48 5.29 2.14
CA MET A 84 -15.12 3.91 1.77
C MET A 84 -13.71 3.79 1.21
N LEU A 85 -13.28 4.75 0.37
CA LEU A 85 -11.89 4.82 -0.11
C LEU A 85 -10.91 5.02 1.03
N PHE A 86 -11.25 5.90 1.97
CA PHE A 86 -10.47 6.12 3.18
C PHE A 86 -10.36 4.85 4.03
N ALA A 87 -11.49 4.16 4.27
CA ALA A 87 -11.51 2.90 5.01
C ALA A 87 -10.64 1.80 4.38
N ALA A 88 -10.58 1.76 3.04
CA ALA A 88 -9.73 0.82 2.32
C ALA A 88 -8.23 1.17 2.38
N GLY A 89 -7.89 2.46 2.53
CA GLY A 89 -6.50 2.91 2.66
C GLY A 89 -5.92 2.80 4.06
N MET A 90 -6.76 2.81 5.09
CA MET A 90 -6.35 2.65 6.48
C MET A 90 -6.05 1.18 6.79
N GLY A 91 -4.83 0.75 6.48
CA GLY A 91 -4.35 -0.60 6.74
C GLY A 91 -3.33 -0.71 7.87
N ILE A 92 -2.96 -1.95 8.19
CA ILE A 92 -1.83 -2.29 9.09
C ILE A 92 -0.55 -1.56 8.66
N GLY A 93 -0.35 -1.38 7.35
CA GLY A 93 0.78 -0.65 6.79
C GLY A 93 0.98 0.75 7.39
N LEU A 94 -0.07 1.56 7.49
CA LEU A 94 0.02 2.91 8.06
C LEU A 94 0.39 2.87 9.55
N VAL A 95 -0.18 1.93 10.29
CA VAL A 95 0.07 1.82 11.74
C VAL A 95 1.48 1.29 12.02
N PHE A 96 1.96 0.35 11.21
CA PHE A 96 3.31 -0.22 11.35
C PHE A 96 4.37 0.78 10.93
N TRP A 97 4.30 1.27 9.68
CA TRP A 97 5.31 2.13 9.10
C TRP A 97 5.20 3.59 9.53
N GLY A 98 4.05 3.99 10.09
CA GLY A 98 3.74 5.34 10.55
C GLY A 98 4.85 6.01 11.36
N ALA A 99 5.45 5.26 12.30
CA ALA A 99 6.62 5.68 13.05
C ALA A 99 7.90 4.96 12.58
N ALA A 100 7.79 3.67 12.21
CA ALA A 100 8.97 2.85 11.92
C ALA A 100 9.75 3.32 10.69
N GLU A 101 9.08 3.72 9.61
CA GLU A 101 9.79 4.17 8.38
C GLU A 101 10.54 5.50 8.60
N PRO A 102 9.93 6.56 9.17
CA PRO A 102 10.65 7.80 9.47
C PRO A 102 11.89 7.60 10.34
N VAL A 103 11.76 6.81 11.41
CA VAL A 103 12.86 6.50 12.34
C VAL A 103 13.94 5.70 11.64
N SER A 104 13.57 4.67 10.87
CA SER A 104 14.52 3.87 10.08
C SER A 104 15.29 4.73 9.08
N HIS A 105 14.62 5.65 8.40
CA HIS A 105 15.25 6.59 7.47
C HIS A 105 16.10 7.66 8.18
N LEU A 106 15.85 7.99 9.46
CA LEU A 106 16.75 8.88 10.19
C LEU A 106 18.07 8.16 10.50
N ALA A 107 18.00 6.89 10.89
CA ALA A 107 19.16 6.06 11.22
C ALA A 107 19.96 5.63 9.97
N ALA A 108 19.27 5.25 8.89
CA ALA A 108 19.85 4.84 7.61
C ALA A 108 19.25 5.66 6.46
N PRO A 109 19.73 6.90 6.26
CA PRO A 109 19.05 7.85 5.40
C PRO A 109 19.24 7.59 3.91
N PRO A 110 18.25 8.02 3.09
CA PRO A 110 18.42 8.10 1.66
C PRO A 110 19.47 9.14 1.28
N GLU A 111 19.82 9.16 -0.01
CA GLU A 111 20.65 10.23 -0.59
C GLU A 111 22.09 10.33 -0.05
N ALA A 112 22.57 9.29 0.62
CA ALA A 112 23.90 9.25 1.26
C ALA A 112 24.11 10.39 2.28
N LEU A 113 23.04 10.80 2.96
CA LEU A 113 23.10 11.80 4.03
C LEU A 113 23.73 11.20 5.29
N ALA A 114 24.18 12.07 6.20
CA ALA A 114 24.70 11.62 7.49
C ALA A 114 23.55 11.09 8.38
N PRO A 115 23.66 9.86 8.94
CA PRO A 115 22.72 9.35 9.94
C PRO A 115 22.46 10.33 11.08
N GLY A 116 21.20 10.45 11.52
CA GLY A 116 20.79 11.33 12.62
C GLY A 116 20.84 12.84 12.31
N SER A 117 21.26 13.24 11.11
CA SER A 117 21.34 14.66 10.74
C SER A 117 19.95 15.29 10.50
N ILE A 118 19.88 16.62 10.61
CA ILE A 118 18.65 17.37 10.30
C ILE A 118 18.21 17.17 8.85
N ASP A 119 19.16 17.05 7.91
CA ASP A 119 18.83 16.78 6.52
C ASP A 119 18.34 15.35 6.31
N ALA A 120 18.86 14.37 7.07
CA ALA A 120 18.31 13.02 7.12
C ALA A 120 16.85 13.01 7.61
N ALA A 121 16.53 13.77 8.68
CA ALA A 121 15.14 13.89 9.15
C ALA A 121 14.20 14.49 8.09
N ARG A 122 14.65 15.52 7.37
CA ARG A 122 13.87 16.13 6.27
C ARG A 122 13.67 15.16 5.10
N ALA A 123 14.73 14.46 4.69
CA ALA A 123 14.67 13.49 3.60
C ALA A 123 13.80 12.28 3.98
N SER A 124 13.93 11.81 5.22
CA SER A 124 13.13 10.74 5.81
C SER A 124 11.63 11.00 5.62
N MET A 125 11.13 12.13 6.14
CA MET A 125 9.72 12.49 6.02
C MET A 125 9.28 12.69 4.55
N ARG A 126 10.16 13.24 3.70
CA ARG A 126 9.87 13.44 2.28
C ARG A 126 9.68 12.09 1.56
N TYR A 127 10.53 11.12 1.82
CA TYR A 127 10.43 9.78 1.23
C TYR A 127 9.23 9.00 1.76
N VAL A 128 8.88 9.17 3.03
CA VAL A 128 7.66 8.60 3.59
C VAL A 128 6.41 9.12 2.87
N PHE A 129 6.33 10.43 2.62
CA PHE A 129 5.24 10.99 1.79
C PHE A 129 5.30 10.45 0.35
N PHE A 130 6.48 10.16 -0.18
CA PHE A 130 6.61 9.58 -1.51
C PHE A 130 6.14 8.12 -1.58
N HIS A 131 6.49 7.28 -0.62
CA HIS A 131 6.11 5.87 -0.60
C HIS A 131 4.62 5.63 -0.29
N TRP A 132 3.95 6.58 0.38
CA TRP A 132 2.55 6.46 0.83
C TRP A 132 1.60 7.50 0.22
N GLY A 133 2.10 8.35 -0.68
CA GLY A 133 1.37 9.43 -1.33
C GLY A 133 0.84 9.07 -2.71
N LEU A 134 1.07 9.93 -3.70
CA LEU A 134 0.39 9.83 -5.00
C LEU A 134 0.67 8.52 -5.73
N HIS A 135 1.90 8.02 -5.68
CA HIS A 135 2.38 6.86 -6.44
C HIS A 135 1.67 5.55 -6.10
N PRO A 136 1.56 5.07 -4.84
CA PRO A 136 0.80 3.86 -4.53
C PRO A 136 -0.66 3.97 -4.96
N TRP A 137 -1.29 5.12 -4.68
CA TRP A 137 -2.68 5.35 -5.01
C TRP A 137 -2.94 5.46 -6.50
N ALA A 138 -1.95 5.93 -7.27
CA ALA A 138 -1.98 5.89 -8.73
C ALA A 138 -1.93 4.46 -9.28
N ILE A 139 -1.13 3.57 -8.69
CA ILE A 139 -1.13 2.15 -9.07
C ILE A 139 -2.53 1.54 -8.87
N TYR A 140 -3.16 1.80 -7.72
CA TYR A 140 -4.51 1.32 -7.41
C TYR A 140 -5.57 1.94 -8.31
N ALA A 141 -5.48 3.24 -8.57
CA ALA A 141 -6.38 3.94 -9.46
C ALA A 141 -6.30 3.39 -10.89
N LEU A 142 -5.10 3.09 -11.42
CA LEU A 142 -4.97 2.51 -12.76
C LEU A 142 -5.66 1.16 -12.86
N VAL A 143 -5.34 0.24 -11.95
CA VAL A 143 -5.92 -1.11 -11.96
C VAL A 143 -7.42 -1.05 -11.67
N GLY A 144 -7.84 -0.23 -10.72
CA GLY A 144 -9.25 -0.04 -10.38
C GLY A 144 -10.06 0.58 -11.52
N LEU A 145 -9.50 1.57 -12.22
CA LEU A 145 -10.16 2.17 -13.38
C LEU A 145 -10.29 1.16 -14.53
N ALA A 146 -9.23 0.39 -14.79
CA ALA A 146 -9.25 -0.66 -15.81
C ALA A 146 -10.32 -1.72 -15.50
N ILE A 147 -10.35 -2.24 -14.27
CA ILE A 147 -11.38 -3.21 -13.82
C ILE A 147 -12.78 -2.61 -13.94
N ALA A 148 -12.98 -1.39 -13.45
CA ALA A 148 -14.28 -0.72 -13.50
C ALA A 148 -14.75 -0.53 -14.94
N TRP A 149 -13.87 -0.06 -15.82
CA TRP A 149 -14.20 0.19 -17.22
C TRP A 149 -14.56 -1.10 -17.97
N PHE A 150 -13.75 -2.15 -17.81
CA PHE A 150 -14.03 -3.44 -18.44
C PHE A 150 -15.32 -4.06 -17.94
N ARG A 151 -15.57 -3.96 -16.64
CA ARG A 151 -16.77 -4.52 -16.02
C ARG A 151 -18.03 -3.76 -16.43
N TYR A 152 -18.01 -2.44 -16.27
CA TYR A 152 -19.24 -1.63 -16.34
C TYR A 152 -19.48 -1.02 -17.72
N ASN A 153 -18.44 -0.62 -18.46
CA ASN A 153 -18.59 -0.06 -19.80
C ASN A 153 -18.52 -1.13 -20.89
N LEU A 154 -17.77 -2.21 -20.69
CA LEU A 154 -17.58 -3.28 -21.69
C LEU A 154 -18.31 -4.59 -21.37
N GLY A 155 -19.03 -4.67 -20.24
CA GLY A 155 -19.81 -5.85 -19.86
C GLY A 155 -18.98 -7.12 -19.64
N LYS A 156 -17.70 -6.98 -19.25
CA LYS A 156 -16.79 -8.10 -18.94
C LYS A 156 -16.85 -8.47 -17.45
N ASN A 157 -16.17 -9.54 -17.06
CA ASN A 157 -16.14 -9.99 -15.66
C ASN A 157 -15.18 -9.14 -14.79
N GLY A 158 -14.26 -8.41 -15.41
CA GLY A 158 -13.24 -7.61 -14.72
C GLY A 158 -12.06 -8.46 -14.22
N GLN A 159 -11.77 -9.58 -14.89
CA GLN A 159 -10.57 -10.37 -14.60
C GLN A 159 -9.31 -9.64 -15.10
N ILE A 160 -8.15 -9.87 -14.46
CA ILE A 160 -6.90 -9.19 -14.85
C ILE A 160 -6.51 -9.57 -16.28
N SER A 161 -6.71 -10.83 -16.67
CA SER A 161 -6.51 -11.29 -18.04
C SER A 161 -7.38 -10.57 -19.08
N GLU A 162 -8.64 -10.25 -18.74
CA GLU A 162 -9.57 -9.52 -19.63
C GLU A 162 -9.08 -8.09 -19.89
N LEU A 163 -8.44 -7.43 -18.91
CA LEU A 163 -7.91 -6.07 -19.07
C LEU A 163 -6.86 -5.97 -20.18
N LEU A 164 -6.17 -7.08 -20.45
CA LEU A 164 -5.13 -7.16 -21.48
C LEU A 164 -5.68 -7.47 -22.87
N GLN A 165 -6.98 -7.77 -23.00
CA GLN A 165 -7.63 -8.07 -24.27
C GLN A 165 -7.31 -7.07 -25.40
N PRO A 166 -7.24 -5.74 -25.19
CA PRO A 166 -6.89 -4.80 -26.26
C PRO A 166 -5.46 -4.98 -26.80
N LEU A 167 -4.56 -5.54 -26.00
CA LEU A 167 -3.15 -5.74 -26.36
C LEU A 167 -2.89 -7.15 -26.91
N ILE A 168 -3.45 -8.17 -26.26
CA ILE A 168 -3.17 -9.59 -26.59
C ILE A 168 -4.33 -10.26 -27.34
N GLY A 169 -5.40 -9.53 -27.64
CA GLY A 169 -6.54 -9.99 -28.43
C GLY A 169 -7.16 -11.28 -27.90
N ARG A 170 -7.27 -12.29 -28.76
CA ARG A 170 -7.83 -13.62 -28.41
C ARG A 170 -7.06 -14.35 -27.31
N PHE A 171 -5.80 -14.01 -27.06
CA PHE A 171 -4.98 -14.63 -26.01
C PHE A 171 -5.39 -14.20 -24.60
N ALA A 172 -6.26 -13.19 -24.47
CA ALA A 172 -7.00 -12.90 -23.24
C ALA A 172 -8.12 -13.93 -22.96
N SER A 173 -8.06 -15.09 -23.62
CA SER A 173 -8.87 -16.28 -23.34
C SER A 173 -7.98 -17.53 -23.45
N GLY A 174 -8.33 -18.58 -22.70
CA GLY A 174 -7.58 -19.85 -22.71
C GLY A 174 -6.43 -19.91 -21.69
N TRP A 175 -5.35 -20.60 -22.01
CA TRP A 175 -4.29 -20.94 -21.05
C TRP A 175 -3.46 -19.72 -20.59
N LEU A 176 -3.19 -18.76 -21.49
CA LEU A 176 -2.43 -17.56 -21.15
C LEU A 176 -3.23 -16.66 -20.19
N ALA A 177 -4.53 -16.49 -20.45
CA ALA A 177 -5.44 -15.80 -19.54
C ALA A 177 -5.44 -16.46 -18.15
N ALA A 178 -5.55 -17.79 -18.10
CA ALA A 178 -5.50 -18.52 -16.83
C ALA A 178 -4.16 -18.32 -16.10
N ALA A 179 -3.03 -18.29 -16.81
CA ALA A 179 -1.71 -18.03 -16.20
C ALA A 179 -1.63 -16.62 -15.59
N ILE A 180 -2.14 -15.60 -16.30
CA ILE A 180 -2.17 -14.21 -15.82
C ILE A 180 -3.03 -14.09 -14.56
N ASP A 181 -4.22 -14.69 -14.55
CA ASP A 181 -5.10 -14.66 -13.40
C ASP A 181 -4.53 -15.46 -12.21
N ILE A 182 -3.80 -16.56 -12.45
CA ILE A 182 -3.07 -17.29 -11.40
C ILE A 182 -2.00 -16.38 -10.78
N ILE A 183 -1.19 -15.69 -11.59
CA ILE A 183 -0.16 -14.75 -11.10
C ILE A 183 -0.80 -13.64 -10.26
N ALA A 184 -1.94 -13.09 -10.71
CA ALA A 184 -2.65 -12.06 -9.96
C ALA A 184 -3.15 -12.57 -8.59
N VAL A 185 -3.66 -13.80 -8.52
CA VAL A 185 -4.08 -14.43 -7.26
C VAL A 185 -2.89 -14.68 -6.34
N LEU A 186 -1.77 -15.19 -6.86
CA LEU A 186 -0.56 -15.41 -6.08
C LEU A 186 0.02 -14.11 -5.53
N ALA A 187 0.14 -13.08 -6.37
CA ALA A 187 0.62 -11.76 -5.97
C ALA A 187 -0.25 -11.14 -4.87
N THR A 188 -1.59 -11.24 -5.03
CA THR A 188 -2.55 -10.78 -4.03
C THR A 188 -2.38 -11.52 -2.71
N ALA A 189 -2.31 -12.86 -2.75
CA ALA A 189 -2.18 -13.68 -1.55
C ALA A 189 -0.88 -13.40 -0.78
N VAL A 190 0.24 -13.29 -1.50
CA VAL A 190 1.54 -12.94 -0.91
C VAL A 190 1.51 -11.52 -0.33
N GLY A 191 1.00 -10.53 -1.05
CA GLY A 191 0.91 -9.15 -0.52
C GLY A 191 0.01 -9.02 0.70
N VAL A 192 -1.10 -9.76 0.77
CA VAL A 192 -1.96 -9.83 1.96
C VAL A 192 -1.22 -10.52 3.12
N ALA A 193 -0.50 -11.61 2.85
CA ALA A 193 0.30 -12.32 3.86
C ALA A 193 1.39 -11.42 4.46
N THR A 194 2.10 -10.63 3.65
CA THR A 194 3.08 -9.63 4.12
C THR A 194 2.46 -8.64 5.10
N THR A 195 1.29 -8.09 4.76
CA THR A 195 0.57 -7.12 5.61
C THR A 195 0.12 -7.75 6.93
N LEU A 196 -0.38 -8.99 6.90
CA LEU A 196 -0.75 -9.74 8.11
C LEU A 196 0.47 -10.05 8.98
N GLY A 197 1.63 -10.35 8.36
CA GLY A 197 2.90 -10.55 9.05
C GLY A 197 3.32 -9.32 9.85
N PHE A 198 3.27 -8.13 9.25
CA PHE A 198 3.52 -6.86 9.95
C PHE A 198 2.58 -6.67 11.14
N GLY A 199 1.28 -6.95 10.97
CA GLY A 199 0.30 -6.81 12.03
C GLY A 199 0.55 -7.77 13.20
N ALA A 200 0.90 -9.03 12.89
CA ALA A 200 1.26 -10.01 13.89
C ALA A 200 2.51 -9.60 14.66
N ALA A 201 3.56 -9.15 13.97
CA ALA A 201 4.78 -8.66 14.59
C ALA A 201 4.52 -7.46 15.51
N GLN A 202 3.71 -6.50 15.06
CA GLN A 202 3.35 -5.31 15.84
C GLN A 202 2.55 -5.63 17.09
N ILE A 203 1.53 -6.50 16.98
CA ILE A 203 0.73 -6.92 18.12
C ILE A 203 1.61 -7.71 19.11
N SER A 204 2.43 -8.64 18.63
CA SER A 204 3.35 -9.39 19.48
C SER A 204 4.35 -8.49 20.22
N ALA A 205 4.93 -7.49 19.54
CA ALA A 205 5.81 -6.50 20.17
C ALA A 205 5.07 -5.68 21.24
N GLY A 206 3.85 -5.20 20.94
CA GLY A 206 3.03 -4.46 21.89
C GLY A 206 2.64 -5.28 23.13
N LEU A 207 2.28 -6.55 22.93
CA LEU A 207 1.99 -7.48 24.02
C LEU A 207 3.22 -7.77 24.88
N SER A 208 4.38 -7.98 24.25
CA SER A 208 5.64 -8.17 24.96
C SER A 208 5.99 -6.95 25.81
N ARG A 209 5.88 -5.75 25.23
CA ARG A 209 6.18 -4.50 25.93
C ARG A 209 5.22 -4.20 27.09
N SER A 210 3.93 -4.50 26.92
CA SER A 210 2.87 -4.14 27.88
C SER A 210 2.67 -5.18 28.98
N PHE A 211 2.82 -6.47 28.65
CA PHE A 211 2.52 -7.59 29.53
C PHE A 211 3.73 -8.47 29.86
N GLY A 212 4.92 -8.16 29.33
CA GLY A 212 6.14 -8.91 29.58
C GLY A 212 6.16 -10.30 28.92
N LEU A 213 5.33 -10.54 27.91
CA LEU A 213 5.29 -11.83 27.20
C LEU A 213 6.57 -12.05 26.37
N PRO A 214 7.10 -13.28 26.28
CA PRO A 214 8.27 -13.56 25.44
C PRO A 214 7.98 -13.27 23.96
N GLN A 215 8.75 -12.35 23.38
CA GLN A 215 8.67 -12.06 21.95
C GLN A 215 9.33 -13.19 21.14
N GLY A 216 8.76 -13.52 19.99
CA GLY A 216 9.32 -14.51 19.07
C GLY A 216 8.25 -15.17 18.21
N PHE A 217 8.68 -16.15 17.42
CA PHE A 217 7.83 -16.88 16.47
C PHE A 217 6.57 -17.47 17.11
N GLY A 218 6.69 -18.04 18.32
CA GLY A 218 5.55 -18.64 19.02
C GLY A 218 4.43 -17.64 19.35
N LEU A 219 4.78 -16.45 19.83
CA LEU A 219 3.80 -15.40 20.13
C LEU A 219 3.15 -14.86 18.85
N GLN A 220 3.94 -14.64 17.80
CA GLN A 220 3.42 -14.20 16.50
C GLN A 220 2.45 -15.22 15.89
N LEU A 221 2.81 -16.51 15.92
CA LEU A 221 1.94 -17.59 15.44
C LEU A 221 0.64 -17.67 16.23
N THR A 222 0.71 -17.47 17.56
CA THR A 222 -0.47 -17.42 18.43
C THR A 222 -1.39 -16.26 18.07
N VAL A 223 -0.84 -15.06 17.85
CA VAL A 223 -1.61 -13.89 17.40
C VAL A 223 -2.28 -14.16 16.06
N ILE A 224 -1.56 -14.74 15.09
CA ILE A 224 -2.13 -15.10 13.78
C ILE A 224 -3.24 -16.13 13.94
N ALA A 225 -3.06 -17.16 14.76
CA ALA A 225 -4.07 -18.19 14.99
C ALA A 225 -5.36 -17.60 15.60
N ILE A 226 -5.24 -16.71 16.59
CA ILE A 226 -6.38 -16.01 17.18
C ILE A 226 -7.07 -15.12 16.14
N ALA A 227 -6.31 -14.32 15.40
CA ALA A 227 -6.84 -13.45 14.35
C ALA A 227 -7.58 -14.25 13.27
N PHE A 228 -7.05 -15.43 12.89
CA PHE A 228 -7.70 -16.35 11.95
C PHE A 228 -9.04 -16.87 12.49
N VAL A 229 -9.10 -17.31 13.75
CA VAL A 229 -10.36 -17.76 14.36
C VAL A 229 -11.40 -16.63 14.40
N LEU A 230 -10.99 -15.42 14.79
CA LEU A 230 -11.88 -14.24 14.80
C LEU A 230 -12.38 -13.89 13.39
N TYR A 231 -11.50 -13.93 12.39
CA TYR A 231 -11.87 -13.72 10.99
C TYR A 231 -12.86 -14.78 10.49
N MET A 232 -12.63 -16.06 10.80
CA MET A 232 -13.54 -17.15 10.42
C MET A 232 -14.91 -17.01 11.10
N ALA A 233 -14.95 -16.65 12.39
CA ALA A 233 -16.20 -16.36 13.08
C ALA A 233 -16.94 -15.17 12.45
N SER A 234 -16.22 -14.12 12.05
CA SER A 234 -16.80 -12.95 11.37
C SER A 234 -17.30 -13.27 9.95
N SER A 235 -16.64 -14.17 9.22
CA SER A 235 -17.05 -14.51 7.85
C SER A 235 -18.30 -15.41 7.82
N VAL A 236 -18.42 -16.33 8.78
CA VAL A 236 -19.58 -17.24 8.92
C VAL A 236 -20.82 -16.53 9.47
N SER A 237 -20.67 -15.54 10.35
CA SER A 237 -21.79 -14.78 10.95
C SER A 237 -22.46 -13.75 10.01
N GLY A 238 -21.97 -13.63 8.77
CA GLY A 238 -22.51 -12.74 7.75
C GLY A 238 -21.56 -11.59 7.43
N LEU A 239 -20.81 -11.75 6.33
CA LEU A 239 -19.76 -10.85 5.86
C LEU A 239 -20.19 -9.36 5.81
N HIS A 240 -21.43 -9.09 5.40
CA HIS A 240 -21.93 -7.71 5.25
C HIS A 240 -22.10 -6.96 6.57
N ARG A 241 -22.49 -7.63 7.67
CA ARG A 241 -22.63 -6.99 8.98
C ARG A 241 -21.28 -6.87 9.69
N GLY A 242 -20.48 -7.94 9.66
CA GLY A 242 -19.16 -7.98 10.30
C GLY A 242 -18.19 -6.93 9.72
N ILE A 243 -18.03 -6.88 8.39
CA ILE A 243 -17.13 -5.91 7.76
C ILE A 243 -17.56 -4.48 8.05
N LYS A 244 -18.86 -4.17 7.99
CA LYS A 244 -19.35 -2.80 8.22
C LYS A 244 -19.04 -2.32 9.64
N TRP A 245 -19.30 -3.14 10.65
CA TRP A 245 -19.02 -2.81 12.05
C TRP A 245 -17.52 -2.71 12.32
N LEU A 246 -16.74 -3.71 11.92
CA LEU A 246 -15.30 -3.72 12.13
C LEU A 246 -14.62 -2.54 11.44
N SER A 247 -15.00 -2.24 10.19
CA SER A 247 -14.46 -1.11 9.44
C SER A 247 -14.81 0.23 10.08
N SER A 248 -16.06 0.44 10.50
CA SER A 248 -16.48 1.69 11.16
C SER A 248 -15.78 1.89 12.51
N THR A 249 -15.70 0.83 13.33
CA THR A 249 -15.00 0.87 14.61
C THR A 249 -13.51 1.12 14.42
N ASN A 250 -12.87 0.49 13.43
CA ASN A 250 -11.46 0.73 13.10
C ASN A 250 -11.20 2.19 12.76
N LEU A 251 -12.05 2.80 11.92
CA LEU A 251 -11.93 4.22 11.58
C LEU A 251 -12.02 5.13 12.81
N VAL A 252 -12.96 4.84 13.73
CA VAL A 252 -13.10 5.60 14.97
C VAL A 252 -11.85 5.45 15.84
N ILE A 253 -11.37 4.22 16.07
CA ILE A 253 -10.16 3.97 16.88
C ILE A 253 -8.94 4.66 16.28
N ALA A 254 -8.73 4.51 14.97
CA ALA A 254 -7.59 5.13 14.29
C ALA A 254 -7.65 6.66 14.36
N THR A 255 -8.84 7.24 14.18
CA THR A 255 -9.03 8.70 14.31
C THR A 255 -8.76 9.18 15.73
N LEU A 256 -9.28 8.47 16.74
CA LEU A 256 -9.04 8.80 18.15
C LEU A 256 -7.56 8.68 18.52
N LEU A 257 -6.88 7.66 18.01
CA LEU A 257 -5.44 7.48 18.22
C LEU A 257 -4.64 8.62 17.59
N ALA A 258 -4.92 8.96 16.33
CA ALA A 258 -4.26 10.07 15.65
C ALA A 258 -4.51 11.40 16.37
N LEU A 259 -5.74 11.67 16.81
CA LEU A 259 -6.07 12.86 17.59
C LEU A 259 -5.37 12.87 18.95
N ALA A 260 -5.29 11.74 19.63
CA ALA A 260 -4.58 11.64 20.90
C ALA A 260 -3.10 11.99 20.73
N VAL A 261 -2.41 11.41 19.75
CA VAL A 261 -0.99 11.73 19.47
C VAL A 261 -0.84 13.18 19.02
N PHE A 262 -1.75 13.70 18.21
CA PHE A 262 -1.70 15.09 17.74
C PHE A 262 -1.85 16.11 18.87
N VAL A 263 -2.76 15.87 19.83
CA VAL A 263 -3.06 16.79 20.93
C VAL A 263 -2.09 16.64 22.10
N ILE A 264 -1.69 15.41 22.43
CA ILE A 264 -0.77 15.13 23.55
C ILE A 264 0.68 15.35 23.13
N GLY A 265 1.01 15.02 21.87
CA GLY A 265 2.35 15.20 21.30
C GLY A 265 2.65 16.65 20.91
N PRO A 266 3.77 16.87 20.20
CA PRO A 266 4.24 18.21 19.85
C PRO A 266 3.44 18.80 18.68
N THR A 267 2.20 19.25 18.93
CA THR A 267 1.23 19.70 17.89
C THR A 267 1.82 20.70 16.91
N ARG A 268 2.55 21.71 17.39
CA ARG A 268 3.20 22.71 16.54
C ARG A 268 4.24 22.06 15.63
N PHE A 269 5.07 21.18 16.18
CA PHE A 269 6.09 20.46 15.41
C PHE A 269 5.44 19.60 14.33
N ILE A 270 4.37 18.88 14.65
CA ILE A 270 3.62 18.05 13.70
C ILE A 270 3.09 18.90 12.52
N LEU A 271 2.52 20.07 12.79
CA LEU A 271 2.03 20.99 11.75
C LEU A 271 3.16 21.58 10.90
N ASP A 272 4.27 21.96 11.54
CA ASP A 272 5.47 22.46 10.86
C ASP A 272 6.09 21.36 9.97
N THR A 273 6.15 20.12 10.47
CA THR A 273 6.57 18.93 9.72
C THR A 273 5.66 18.69 8.53
N PHE A 274 4.33 18.62 8.73
CA PHE A 274 3.38 18.41 7.63
C PHE A 274 3.57 19.44 6.52
N THR A 275 3.61 20.72 6.88
CA THR A 275 3.70 21.83 5.92
C THR A 275 5.02 21.80 5.16
N THR A 276 6.13 21.64 5.88
CA THR A 276 7.48 21.61 5.29
C THR A 276 7.67 20.38 4.38
N THR A 277 7.23 19.21 4.85
CA THR A 277 7.34 17.95 4.11
C THR A 277 6.46 17.96 2.88
N LEU A 278 5.24 18.51 2.95
CA LEU A 278 4.36 18.63 1.78
C LEU A 278 5.00 19.50 0.68
N GLY A 279 5.55 20.66 1.05
CA GLY A 279 6.27 21.52 0.10
C GLY A 279 7.50 20.84 -0.51
N GLY A 280 8.31 20.18 0.33
CA GLY A 280 9.48 19.43 -0.11
C GLY A 280 9.14 18.23 -1.01
N TYR A 281 8.07 17.52 -0.69
CA TYR A 281 7.54 16.41 -1.48
C TYR A 281 7.13 16.86 -2.88
N ILE A 282 6.33 17.93 -2.98
CA ILE A 282 5.87 18.47 -4.27
C ILE A 282 7.07 18.93 -5.11
N ASN A 283 8.04 19.61 -4.50
CA ASN A 283 9.21 20.13 -5.20
C ASN A 283 10.14 19.02 -5.73
N SER A 284 10.33 17.94 -4.96
CA SER A 284 11.23 16.84 -5.33
C SER A 284 10.52 15.69 -6.04
N LEU A 285 9.21 15.78 -6.30
CA LEU A 285 8.42 14.67 -6.85
C LEU A 285 9.02 14.10 -8.15
N PRO A 286 9.40 14.91 -9.16
CA PRO A 286 9.94 14.37 -10.40
C PRO A 286 11.29 13.68 -10.20
N ASP A 287 12.16 14.26 -9.37
CA ASP A 287 13.47 13.69 -9.04
C ASP A 287 13.31 12.32 -8.36
N MET A 288 12.57 12.27 -7.25
CA MET A 288 12.33 11.03 -6.50
C MET A 288 11.65 9.95 -7.34
N SER A 289 10.77 10.34 -8.27
CA SER A 289 10.06 9.40 -9.16
C SER A 289 10.98 8.60 -10.07
N LEU A 290 12.16 9.14 -10.40
CA LEU A 290 13.11 8.53 -11.34
C LEU A 290 14.49 8.32 -10.71
N ARG A 291 14.61 8.46 -9.40
CA ARG A 291 15.88 8.46 -8.69
C ARG A 291 16.45 7.06 -8.52
N MET A 292 17.44 6.74 -9.35
CA MET A 292 18.35 5.61 -9.13
C MET A 292 19.69 6.11 -8.56
N ALA A 293 20.49 5.18 -8.03
CA ALA A 293 21.81 5.47 -7.45
C ALA A 293 22.99 4.85 -8.25
N PRO A 294 23.10 5.07 -9.58
CA PRO A 294 24.10 4.38 -10.40
C PRO A 294 25.55 4.77 -10.07
N TYR A 295 25.76 5.96 -9.49
CA TYR A 295 27.10 6.50 -9.21
C TYR A 295 27.63 6.19 -7.82
N SER A 296 26.75 5.86 -6.85
CA SER A 296 27.14 5.51 -5.48
C SER A 296 27.00 4.02 -5.18
N GLY A 297 26.27 3.27 -6.01
CA GLY A 297 25.96 1.86 -5.73
C GLY A 297 25.07 1.65 -4.51
N ALA A 298 24.46 2.72 -3.99
CA ALA A 298 23.63 2.65 -2.79
C ALA A 298 22.39 1.78 -3.04
N SER A 299 22.17 0.78 -2.16
CA SER A 299 21.04 -0.16 -2.26
C SER A 299 19.72 0.43 -1.78
N TRP A 300 19.75 1.55 -1.05
CA TRP A 300 18.59 2.13 -0.35
C TRP A 300 17.33 2.25 -1.23
N VAL A 301 17.46 2.69 -2.49
CA VAL A 301 16.33 2.81 -3.42
C VAL A 301 15.73 1.44 -3.72
N GLY A 302 16.56 0.40 -3.85
CA GLY A 302 16.12 -0.98 -4.00
C GLY A 302 15.40 -1.50 -2.75
N ASP A 303 16.03 -1.30 -1.58
CA ASP A 303 15.57 -1.82 -0.30
C ASP A 303 14.23 -1.19 0.15
N TRP A 304 14.01 0.08 -0.17
CA TRP A 304 12.82 0.82 0.23
C TRP A 304 11.87 1.10 -0.93
N THR A 305 12.29 1.90 -1.90
CA THR A 305 11.40 2.40 -2.95
C THR A 305 10.92 1.29 -3.88
N VAL A 306 11.84 0.44 -4.36
CA VAL A 306 11.47 -0.69 -5.23
C VAL A 306 10.68 -1.74 -4.46
N PHE A 307 11.03 -2.00 -3.19
CA PHE A 307 10.22 -2.84 -2.31
C PHE A 307 8.77 -2.35 -2.21
N PHE A 308 8.56 -1.06 -1.91
CA PHE A 308 7.21 -0.48 -1.83
C PHE A 308 6.49 -0.58 -3.17
N TRP A 309 7.13 -0.27 -4.31
CA TRP A 309 6.50 -0.44 -5.62
C TRP A 309 6.09 -1.88 -5.90
N ALA A 310 6.94 -2.85 -5.60
CA ALA A 310 6.61 -4.26 -5.74
C ALA A 310 5.41 -4.64 -4.86
N TRP A 311 5.39 -4.19 -3.60
CA TRP A 311 4.29 -4.44 -2.67
C TRP A 311 2.97 -3.82 -3.17
N TRP A 312 3.00 -2.55 -3.60
CA TRP A 312 1.82 -1.85 -4.11
C TRP A 312 1.28 -2.47 -5.39
N ILE A 313 2.16 -2.88 -6.32
CA ILE A 313 1.75 -3.61 -7.53
C ILE A 313 1.11 -4.96 -7.18
N ALA A 314 1.68 -5.70 -6.21
CA ALA A 314 1.13 -6.99 -5.78
C ALA A 314 -0.27 -6.85 -5.15
N TRP A 315 -0.54 -5.74 -4.47
CA TRP A 315 -1.87 -5.43 -3.89
C TRP A 315 -2.88 -4.85 -4.87
N ALA A 316 -2.41 -4.34 -6.01
CA ALA A 316 -3.24 -3.60 -6.94
C ALA A 316 -4.48 -4.36 -7.46
N PRO A 317 -4.44 -5.67 -7.75
CA PRO A 317 -5.63 -6.42 -8.16
C PRO A 317 -6.74 -6.41 -7.10
N PHE A 318 -6.36 -6.60 -5.82
CA PHE A 318 -7.32 -6.63 -4.72
C PHE A 318 -7.91 -5.25 -4.42
N VAL A 319 -7.05 -4.26 -4.23
CA VAL A 319 -7.48 -2.89 -3.90
C VAL A 319 -8.21 -2.27 -5.09
N GLY A 320 -7.71 -2.46 -6.30
CA GLY A 320 -8.33 -2.01 -7.55
C GLY A 320 -9.72 -2.60 -7.75
N ALA A 321 -9.93 -3.89 -7.48
CA ALA A 321 -11.26 -4.50 -7.58
C ALA A 321 -12.26 -3.91 -6.57
N PHE A 322 -11.81 -3.60 -5.34
CA PHE A 322 -12.64 -2.90 -4.37
C PHE A 322 -13.00 -1.49 -4.84
N ILE A 323 -12.00 -0.70 -5.24
CA ILE A 323 -12.20 0.67 -5.74
C ILE A 323 -13.13 0.68 -6.95
N ALA A 324 -12.96 -0.25 -7.89
CA ALA A 324 -13.81 -0.40 -9.06
C ALA A 324 -15.28 -0.57 -8.65
N ARG A 325 -15.54 -1.48 -7.70
CA ARG A 325 -16.89 -1.82 -7.25
C ARG A 325 -17.63 -0.64 -6.64
N VAL A 326 -16.94 0.19 -5.85
CA VAL A 326 -17.58 1.31 -5.15
C VAL A 326 -17.67 2.58 -6.00
N SER A 327 -17.12 2.58 -7.21
CA SER A 327 -16.98 3.78 -8.06
C SER A 327 -17.84 3.78 -9.32
N TYR A 328 -18.86 2.92 -9.40
CA TYR A 328 -19.86 2.96 -10.48
C TYR A 328 -20.50 4.35 -10.59
N GLY A 329 -20.77 4.81 -11.80
CA GLY A 329 -21.42 6.11 -12.08
C GLY A 329 -20.53 7.33 -11.91
N ARG A 330 -19.28 7.17 -11.46
CA ARG A 330 -18.31 8.27 -11.34
C ARG A 330 -17.69 8.60 -12.69
N THR A 331 -17.36 9.88 -12.88
CA THR A 331 -16.51 10.27 -14.01
C THR A 331 -15.08 9.82 -13.79
N VAL A 332 -14.31 9.63 -14.87
CA VAL A 332 -12.88 9.27 -14.79
C VAL A 332 -12.11 10.31 -14.00
N ARG A 333 -12.43 11.60 -14.15
CA ARG A 333 -11.79 12.68 -13.36
C ARG A 333 -12.09 12.54 -11.87
N GLU A 334 -13.36 12.41 -11.50
CA GLU A 334 -13.75 12.23 -10.11
C GLU A 334 -13.06 11.00 -9.51
N PHE A 335 -13.08 9.89 -10.24
CA PHE A 335 -12.43 8.65 -9.86
C PHE A 335 -10.94 8.87 -9.56
N VAL A 336 -10.18 9.39 -10.53
CA VAL A 336 -8.72 9.54 -10.38
C VAL A 336 -8.41 10.51 -9.26
N VAL A 337 -9.06 11.68 -9.21
CA VAL A 337 -8.80 12.69 -8.19
C VAL A 337 -9.15 12.17 -6.79
N GLY A 338 -10.31 11.53 -6.63
CA GLY A 338 -10.76 11.04 -5.32
C GLY A 338 -9.97 9.83 -4.83
N VAL A 339 -9.59 8.90 -5.72
CA VAL A 339 -8.80 7.72 -5.36
C VAL A 339 -7.34 8.07 -5.07
N VAL A 340 -6.78 9.07 -5.77
CA VAL A 340 -5.37 9.43 -5.60
C VAL A 340 -5.17 10.47 -4.50
N LEU A 341 -5.90 11.60 -4.55
CA LEU A 341 -5.59 12.73 -3.66
C LEU A 341 -6.07 12.50 -2.23
N LEU A 342 -7.30 12.02 -2.02
CA LEU A 342 -7.84 11.92 -0.67
C LEU A 342 -7.00 10.98 0.20
N PRO A 343 -6.71 9.73 -0.21
CA PRO A 343 -5.96 8.83 0.64
C PRO A 343 -4.51 9.29 0.84
N SER A 344 -3.90 9.94 -0.17
CA SER A 344 -2.57 10.56 -0.03
C SER A 344 -2.56 11.62 1.06
N LEU A 345 -3.53 12.54 1.08
CA LEU A 345 -3.61 13.60 2.09
C LEU A 345 -3.80 13.04 3.50
N VAL A 346 -4.59 11.98 3.65
CA VAL A 346 -4.74 11.35 4.96
C VAL A 346 -3.48 10.61 5.37
N GLY A 347 -2.81 9.92 4.43
CA GLY A 347 -1.49 9.34 4.66
C GLY A 347 -0.49 10.39 5.14
N PHE A 348 -0.40 11.53 4.45
CA PHE A 348 0.48 12.65 4.82
C PHE A 348 0.21 13.14 6.25
N MET A 349 -1.07 13.30 6.62
CA MET A 349 -1.43 13.70 7.97
C MET A 349 -1.05 12.62 8.99
N TRP A 350 -1.31 11.34 8.70
CA TRP A 350 -0.94 10.23 9.56
C TRP A 350 0.57 10.19 9.82
N PHE A 351 1.38 10.25 8.77
CA PHE A 351 2.84 10.25 8.91
C PHE A 351 3.38 11.52 9.56
N ALA A 352 2.77 12.68 9.34
CA ALA A 352 3.14 13.88 10.08
C ALA A 352 2.85 13.74 11.58
N VAL A 353 1.72 13.14 11.95
CA VAL A 353 1.34 12.91 13.35
C VAL A 353 2.26 11.88 14.02
N PHE A 354 2.32 10.65 13.51
CA PHE A 354 3.08 9.58 14.16
C PHE A 354 4.57 9.66 13.87
N GLY A 355 4.94 9.85 12.60
CA GLY A 355 6.34 9.97 12.19
C GLY A 355 6.98 11.26 12.68
N GLY A 356 6.28 12.39 12.57
CA GLY A 356 6.76 13.66 13.11
C GLY A 356 6.93 13.62 14.64
N ALA A 357 5.97 13.03 15.37
CA ALA A 357 6.12 12.86 16.82
C ALA A 357 7.27 11.92 17.19
N ALA A 358 7.46 10.81 16.44
CA ALA A 358 8.57 9.89 16.67
C ALA A 358 9.93 10.56 16.44
N LEU A 359 10.10 11.29 15.34
CA LEU A 359 11.33 12.04 15.07
C LEU A 359 11.56 13.15 16.09
N HIS A 360 10.51 13.78 16.62
CA HIS A 360 10.64 14.75 17.69
C HIS A 360 11.20 14.11 18.96
N ALA A 361 10.65 12.96 19.36
CA ALA A 361 11.08 12.22 20.55
C ALA A 361 12.55 11.76 20.43
N GLU A 362 12.97 11.32 19.24
CA GLU A 362 14.37 10.97 18.93
C GLU A 362 15.30 12.18 19.06
N ILE A 363 15.01 13.25 18.31
CA ILE A 363 15.94 14.37 18.11
C ILE A 363 16.00 15.30 19.33
N PHE A 364 14.86 15.54 20.00
CA PHE A 364 14.75 16.55 21.06
C PHE A 364 14.58 15.96 22.46
N GLU A 365 14.08 14.73 22.58
CA GLU A 365 13.83 14.09 23.88
C GLU A 365 14.83 12.96 24.19
N GLY A 366 15.66 12.56 23.21
CA GLY A 366 16.67 11.52 23.37
C GLY A 366 16.07 10.12 23.58
N THR A 367 14.86 9.88 23.06
CA THR A 367 14.22 8.56 23.13
C THR A 367 14.81 7.67 22.04
N ASP A 368 15.37 6.53 22.42
CA ASP A 368 15.88 5.52 21.49
C ASP A 368 14.73 4.62 20.98
N LEU A 369 14.25 4.92 19.78
CA LEU A 369 13.24 4.16 19.02
C LEU A 369 13.87 3.38 17.85
N GLY A 370 15.19 3.50 17.65
CA GLY A 370 15.96 2.97 16.51
C GLY A 370 16.55 1.57 16.71
#